data_AF-A0A3A8E9Z2-F1
#
_entry.id   AF-A0A3A8E9Z2-F1
#
_cell.length_a   1.000
_cell.length_b   1.000
_cell.length_c   1.000
_cell.angle_alpha   90.00
_cell.angle_beta   90.00
_cell.angle_gamma   90.00
#
_symmetry.space_group_name_H-M   'P 1'
#
loop_
_entity.id
_entity.type
_entity.pdbx_description
1 polymer ?
#
loop_
_entity_poly.entity_id
_entity_poly.type
_entity_poly.pdbx_seq_one_letter_code
_entity_poly.pdbx_strand_id
1 'polypeptide(L)'
;MGVKMFELIVILFVVWCIYCFATGKFKPENQAKNKEELREALKKLFPQTAVKTETDSIKKLNPSNQDYVIHYEDFKQNFSFRTITINRLYKENRHWYVDAYCHSAGDDRTFRVDRIQSLVTEKNNFTLTNTNEILSYLKKYF
;
A
#
# COMPACT_ATOMS: atom_id res chain seq x y z
N MET A 1 27.60 6.08 -45.08
CA MET A 1 28.57 5.28 -44.31
C MET A 1 28.00 4.59 -43.07
N GLY A 2 26.67 4.65 -42.79
CA GLY A 2 26.10 4.11 -41.54
C GLY A 2 25.63 2.65 -41.54
N VAL A 3 25.46 2.01 -42.70
CA VAL A 3 24.87 0.66 -42.80
C VAL A 3 25.83 -0.43 -42.32
N LYS A 4 27.13 -0.31 -42.62
CA LYS A 4 28.17 -1.28 -42.19
C LYS A 4 28.39 -1.30 -40.66
N MET A 5 28.11 -0.19 -39.98
CA MET A 5 28.27 -0.09 -38.52
C MET A 5 27.15 -0.83 -37.79
N PHE A 6 25.94 -0.82 -38.35
CA PHE A 6 24.79 -1.52 -37.77
C PHE A 6 24.92 -3.04 -37.88
N GLU A 7 25.40 -3.55 -39.01
CA GLU A 7 25.65 -5.00 -39.19
C GLU A 7 26.69 -5.54 -38.21
N LEU A 8 27.76 -4.79 -37.93
CA LEU A 8 28.78 -5.16 -36.95
C LEU A 8 28.21 -5.27 -35.52
N ILE A 9 27.31 -4.36 -35.14
CA ILE A 9 26.64 -4.38 -33.84
C ILE A 9 25.73 -5.62 -33.72
N VAL A 10 24.98 -5.94 -34.79
CA VAL A 10 24.10 -7.13 -34.82
C VAL A 10 24.93 -8.41 -34.70
N ILE A 11 26.05 -8.52 -35.41
CA ILE A 11 26.93 -9.68 -35.34
C ILE A 11 27.51 -9.85 -33.93
N LEU A 12 27.98 -8.78 -33.30
CA LEU A 12 28.48 -8.82 -31.92
C LEU A 12 27.39 -9.27 -30.93
N PHE A 13 26.15 -8.82 -31.11
CA PHE A 13 25.03 -9.21 -30.27
C PHE A 13 24.71 -10.71 -30.42
N VAL A 14 24.70 -11.21 -31.66
CA VAL A 14 24.45 -12.63 -31.95
C VAL A 14 25.55 -13.53 -31.36
N VAL A 15 26.82 -13.14 -31.51
CA VAL A 15 27.96 -13.87 -30.92
C VAL A 15 27.85 -13.88 -29.39
N TRP A 16 27.46 -12.76 -28.78
CA TRP A 16 27.25 -12.67 -27.33
C TRP A 16 26.06 -13.52 -26.86
N CYS A 17 24.97 -13.58 -27.62
CA CYS A 17 23.83 -14.45 -27.34
C CYS A 17 24.22 -15.93 -27.41
N ILE A 18 24.97 -16.34 -28.43
CA ILE A 18 25.47 -17.73 -28.58
C ILE A 18 26.40 -18.09 -27.42
N TYR A 19 27.30 -17.18 -27.03
CA TYR A 19 28.17 -17.36 -25.86
C TYR A 19 27.35 -17.50 -24.56
N CYS A 20 26.35 -16.64 -24.34
CA CYS A 20 25.48 -16.72 -23.16
C CYS A 20 24.67 -18.03 -23.10
N PHE A 21 24.27 -18.55 -24.27
CA PHE A 21 23.54 -19.82 -24.38
C PHE A 21 24.47 -21.02 -24.13
N ALA A 22 25.66 -21.04 -24.75
CA ALA A 22 26.66 -22.11 -24.60
C ALA A 22 27.23 -22.21 -23.17
N THR A 23 27.39 -21.08 -22.49
CA THR A 23 27.89 -21.04 -21.10
C THR A 23 26.83 -21.43 -20.06
N GLY A 24 25.60 -21.75 -20.47
CA GLY A 24 24.57 -22.24 -19.56
C GLY A 24 24.13 -21.22 -18.51
N LYS A 25 24.39 -19.93 -18.71
CA LYS A 25 23.95 -18.84 -17.81
C LYS A 25 22.42 -18.75 -17.67
N PHE A 26 21.69 -19.30 -18.63
CA PHE A 26 20.22 -19.39 -18.62
C PHE A 26 19.68 -20.75 -18.14
N LYS A 27 20.54 -21.70 -17.75
CA LYS A 27 20.09 -22.99 -17.22
C LYS A 27 19.37 -22.78 -15.88
N PRO A 28 18.19 -23.41 -15.68
CA PRO A 28 17.39 -23.24 -14.48
C PRO A 28 18.14 -23.67 -13.21
N GLU A 29 19.06 -24.64 -13.30
CA GLU A 29 19.89 -25.06 -12.16
C GLU A 29 20.81 -23.94 -11.62
N ASN A 30 21.39 -23.13 -12.51
CA ASN A 30 22.31 -22.04 -12.13
C ASN A 30 21.55 -20.84 -11.55
N GLN A 31 20.33 -20.59 -12.05
CA GLN A 31 19.46 -19.55 -11.50
C GLN A 31 18.92 -19.93 -10.12
N ALA A 32 18.58 -21.21 -9.91
CA ALA A 32 18.15 -21.72 -8.62
C ALA A 32 19.27 -21.61 -7.57
N LYS A 33 20.49 -22.03 -7.93
CA LYS A 33 21.65 -21.95 -7.03
C LYS A 33 21.98 -20.51 -6.63
N ASN A 34 21.99 -19.60 -7.59
CA ASN A 34 22.26 -18.18 -7.32
C ASN A 34 21.15 -17.55 -6.46
N LYS A 35 19.88 -17.94 -6.68
CA LYS A 35 18.75 -17.50 -5.85
C LYS A 35 18.83 -18.01 -4.41
N GLU A 36 19.29 -19.24 -4.21
CA GLU A 36 19.50 -19.81 -2.88
C GLU A 36 20.66 -19.15 -2.14
N GLU A 37 21.79 -18.92 -2.83
CA GLU A 37 22.92 -18.16 -2.28
C GLU A 37 22.50 -16.73 -1.89
N LEU A 38 21.72 -16.05 -2.73
CA LEU A 38 21.16 -14.72 -2.43
C LEU A 38 20.22 -14.77 -1.21
N ARG A 39 19.38 -15.81 -1.11
CA ARG A 39 18.41 -15.99 -0.03
C ARG A 39 19.10 -16.24 1.31
N GLU A 40 20.15 -17.06 1.33
CA GLU A 40 20.94 -17.31 2.54
C GLU A 40 21.77 -16.08 2.93
N ALA A 41 22.33 -15.35 1.97
CA ALA A 41 22.99 -14.07 2.23
C ALA A 41 22.01 -13.03 2.82
N LEU A 42 20.81 -12.91 2.26
CA LEU A 42 19.74 -12.06 2.79
C LEU A 42 19.33 -12.45 4.21
N LYS A 43 19.18 -13.74 4.48
CA LYS A 43 18.79 -14.26 5.80
C LYS A 43 19.86 -14.01 6.88
N LYS A 44 21.13 -13.95 6.46
CA LYS A 44 22.27 -13.63 7.33
C LYS A 44 22.40 -12.12 7.59
N LEU A 45 22.05 -11.29 6.61
CA LEU A 45 22.05 -9.83 6.73
C LEU A 45 20.83 -9.30 7.50
N PHE A 46 19.69 -9.99 7.42
CA PHE A 46 18.43 -9.60 8.06
C PHE A 46 17.89 -10.75 8.93
N PRO A 47 18.22 -10.80 10.23
CA PRO A 47 17.64 -11.79 11.13
C PRO A 47 16.12 -11.58 11.20
N GLN A 48 15.35 -12.63 10.90
CA GLN A 48 13.89 -12.56 10.71
C GLN A 48 13.12 -12.04 11.93
N THR A 49 13.72 -12.06 13.12
CA THR A 49 13.17 -11.46 14.34
C THR A 49 13.10 -9.94 14.28
N ALA A 50 14.08 -9.26 13.69
CA ALA A 50 14.04 -7.81 13.51
C ALA A 50 12.99 -7.41 12.44
N VAL A 51 12.96 -8.16 11.33
CA VAL A 51 12.04 -7.93 10.21
C VAL A 51 10.57 -8.12 10.62
N LYS A 52 10.25 -9.15 11.42
CA LYS A 52 8.87 -9.37 11.90
C LYS A 52 8.37 -8.21 12.77
N THR A 53 9.21 -7.74 13.69
CA THR A 53 8.87 -6.65 14.63
C THR A 53 8.61 -5.32 13.90
N GLU A 54 9.38 -5.03 12.84
CA GLU A 54 9.16 -3.88 11.97
C GLU A 54 7.91 -4.06 11.10
N THR A 55 7.68 -5.23 10.51
CA THR A 55 6.48 -5.47 9.68
C THR A 55 5.18 -5.43 10.47
N ASP A 56 5.19 -5.83 11.74
CA ASP A 56 4.03 -5.71 12.63
C ASP A 56 3.76 -4.25 13.01
N SER A 57 4.83 -3.46 13.19
CA SER A 57 4.73 -2.00 13.38
C SER A 57 4.19 -1.30 12.13
N ILE A 58 4.61 -1.72 10.93
CA ILE A 58 4.15 -1.19 9.64
C ILE A 58 2.70 -1.61 9.35
N LYS A 59 2.30 -2.86 9.67
CA LYS A 59 0.90 -3.30 9.59
C LYS A 59 0.00 -2.54 10.56
N LYS A 60 0.50 -2.23 11.76
CA LYS A 60 -0.21 -1.41 12.75
C LYS A 60 -0.39 0.03 12.29
N LEU A 61 0.49 0.51 11.41
CA LEU A 61 0.43 1.81 10.75
C LEU A 61 -0.42 1.81 9.48
N ASN A 62 -0.89 0.66 8.97
CA ASN A 62 -1.77 0.65 7.81
C ASN A 62 -3.18 1.13 8.22
N PRO A 63 -3.57 2.35 7.84
CA PRO A 63 -4.84 2.95 8.23
C PRO A 63 -6.06 2.14 7.75
N SER A 64 -5.91 1.28 6.74
CA SER A 64 -6.99 0.40 6.27
C SER A 64 -7.37 -0.74 7.22
N ASN A 65 -6.52 -1.07 8.18
CA ASN A 65 -6.75 -2.19 9.11
C ASN A 65 -7.06 -1.73 10.53
N GLN A 66 -7.58 -0.51 10.71
CA GLN A 66 -7.97 0.01 12.00
C GLN A 66 -9.39 0.56 11.99
N ASP A 67 -9.99 0.51 13.18
CA ASP A 67 -11.29 1.10 13.42
C ASP A 67 -11.13 2.54 13.87
N TYR A 68 -12.06 3.36 13.40
CA TYR A 68 -12.18 4.76 13.73
C TYR A 68 -13.52 5.00 14.39
N VAL A 69 -13.53 5.81 15.45
CA VAL A 69 -14.77 6.34 16.01
C VAL A 69 -14.99 7.72 15.41
N ILE A 70 -16.10 7.88 14.70
CA ILE A 70 -16.51 9.16 14.13
C ILE A 70 -17.70 9.75 14.89
N HIS A 71 -17.66 11.05 15.14
CA HIS A 71 -18.85 11.82 15.50
C HIS A 71 -19.47 12.36 14.21
N TYR A 72 -20.63 11.82 13.84
CA TYR A 72 -21.22 12.02 12.52
C TYR A 72 -22.57 12.72 12.60
N GLU A 73 -22.75 13.74 11.77
CA GLU A 73 -24.02 14.43 11.55
C GLU A 73 -24.72 13.85 10.32
N ASP A 74 -25.93 13.32 10.50
CA ASP A 74 -26.71 12.80 9.39
C ASP A 74 -27.40 13.91 8.56
N PHE A 75 -28.12 13.54 7.50
CA PHE A 75 -28.85 14.52 6.68
C PHE A 75 -29.98 15.24 7.44
N LYS A 76 -30.49 14.63 8.52
CA LYS A 76 -31.54 15.18 9.37
C LYS A 76 -30.96 15.99 10.54
N GLN A 77 -29.66 16.27 10.54
CA GLN A 77 -28.94 17.00 11.59
C GLN A 77 -28.94 16.27 12.95
N ASN A 78 -29.07 14.94 12.94
CA ASN A 78 -28.87 14.15 14.14
C ASN A 78 -27.40 13.73 14.27
N PHE A 79 -26.90 13.83 15.49
CA PHE A 79 -25.55 13.42 15.83
C PHE A 79 -25.50 11.98 16.31
N SER A 80 -24.48 11.25 15.88
CA SER A 80 -24.24 9.86 16.30
C SER A 80 -22.76 9.56 16.36
N PHE A 81 -22.36 8.73 17.33
CA PHE A 81 -21.03 8.11 17.32
C PHE A 81 -21.09 6.79 16.56
N ARG A 82 -20.13 6.57 15.66
CA ARG A 82 -20.07 5.35 14.83
C ARG A 82 -18.66 4.81 14.80
N THR A 83 -18.54 3.51 15.02
CA THR A 83 -17.28 2.78 14.80
C THR A 83 -17.26 2.29 13.36
N ILE A 84 -16.24 2.70 12.59
CA ILE A 84 -16.12 2.40 11.17
C ILE A 84 -14.73 1.88 10.82
N THR A 85 -14.65 0.94 9.88
CA THR A 85 -13.39 0.52 9.24
C THR A 85 -13.36 1.10 7.84
N ILE A 86 -12.41 1.99 7.57
CA ILE A 86 -12.36 2.74 6.31
C ILE A 86 -11.78 1.88 5.20
N ASN A 87 -12.52 1.73 4.11
CA ASN A 87 -12.13 0.94 2.95
C ASN A 87 -11.53 1.82 1.85
N ARG A 88 -12.17 2.97 1.57
CA ARG A 88 -11.79 3.84 0.45
C ARG A 88 -12.20 5.29 0.71
N LEU A 89 -11.33 6.22 0.33
CA LEU A 89 -11.67 7.63 0.17
C LEU A 89 -11.85 7.95 -1.31
N TYR A 90 -12.89 8.71 -1.66
CA TYR A 90 -13.06 9.21 -3.02
C TYR A 90 -13.77 10.56 -3.05
N LYS A 91 -13.63 11.24 -4.18
CA LYS A 91 -14.33 12.49 -4.46
C LYS A 91 -15.37 12.23 -5.52
N GLU A 92 -16.61 12.62 -5.23
CA GLU A 92 -17.71 12.58 -6.19
C GLU A 92 -18.43 13.92 -6.18
N ASN A 93 -18.67 14.47 -7.38
CA ASN A 93 -19.13 15.85 -7.56
C ASN A 93 -18.20 16.86 -6.84
N ARG A 94 -18.67 17.49 -5.77
CA ARG A 94 -17.93 18.50 -4.98
C ARG A 94 -17.59 18.05 -3.56
N HIS A 95 -17.91 16.81 -3.20
CA HIS A 95 -17.77 16.32 -1.83
C HIS A 95 -16.85 15.11 -1.75
N TRP A 96 -16.25 14.95 -0.58
CA TRP A 96 -15.42 13.79 -0.25
C TRP A 96 -16.27 12.78 0.52
N TYR A 97 -16.11 11.53 0.14
CA TYR A 97 -16.85 10.39 0.67
C TYR A 97 -15.88 9.31 1.10
N VAL A 98 -16.25 8.63 2.17
CA VAL A 98 -15.55 7.46 2.70
C VAL A 98 -16.51 6.27 2.63
N ASP A 99 -16.14 5.24 1.89
CA ASP A 99 -16.77 3.93 2.02
C ASP A 99 -16.11 3.19 3.18
N ALA A 100 -16.93 2.71 4.10
CA ALA A 100 -16.47 2.05 5.30
C ALA A 100 -17.47 1.01 5.80
N TYR A 101 -16.96 -0.06 6.41
CA TYR A 101 -17.79 -0.98 7.15
C TYR A 101 -18.22 -0.33 8.47
N CYS A 102 -19.52 -0.18 8.71
CA CYS A 102 -20.07 0.44 9.91
C CYS A 102 -20.45 -0.62 10.94
N HIS A 103 -19.65 -0.78 11.99
CA HIS A 103 -19.87 -1.78 13.05
C HIS A 103 -21.18 -1.55 13.82
N SER A 104 -21.60 -0.30 13.97
CA SER A 104 -22.89 0.02 14.62
C SER A 104 -24.10 -0.45 13.81
N ALA A 105 -23.96 -0.60 12.49
CA ALA A 105 -25.02 -1.06 11.59
C ALA A 105 -24.80 -2.51 11.12
N GLY A 106 -23.59 -3.04 11.24
CA GLY A 106 -23.20 -4.36 10.72
C GLY A 106 -23.16 -4.44 9.19
N ASP A 107 -22.90 -3.32 8.50
CA ASP A 107 -22.98 -3.24 7.04
C ASP A 107 -22.07 -2.13 6.45
N ASP A 108 -21.76 -2.23 5.17
CA ASP A 108 -21.00 -1.22 4.42
C ASP A 108 -21.83 0.04 4.23
N ARG A 109 -21.23 1.21 4.51
CA ARG A 109 -21.87 2.51 4.38
C ARG A 109 -20.91 3.58 3.87
N THR A 110 -21.48 4.53 3.15
CA THR A 110 -20.78 5.72 2.68
C THR A 110 -21.02 6.90 3.61
N PHE A 111 -19.95 7.55 4.04
CA PHE A 111 -19.97 8.73 4.90
C PHE A 111 -19.40 9.93 4.17
N ARG A 112 -20.14 11.04 4.20
CA ARG A 112 -19.64 12.34 3.76
C ARG A 112 -18.64 12.92 4.74
N VAL A 113 -17.43 13.20 4.28
CA VAL A 113 -16.33 13.69 5.13
C VAL A 113 -16.63 15.05 5.74
N ASP A 114 -17.34 15.93 5.02
CA ASP A 114 -17.73 17.24 5.52
C ASP A 114 -18.72 17.20 6.69
N ARG A 115 -19.33 16.04 6.96
CA ARG A 115 -20.25 15.82 8.10
C ARG A 115 -19.61 15.06 9.26
N ILE A 116 -18.32 14.75 9.16
CA ILE A 116 -17.56 14.15 10.25
C ILE A 116 -17.06 15.29 11.14
N GLN A 117 -17.65 15.41 12.32
CA GLN A 117 -17.32 16.42 13.32
C GLN A 117 -16.06 16.08 14.11
N SER A 118 -15.80 14.78 14.29
CA SER A 118 -14.53 14.31 14.82
C SER A 118 -14.21 12.90 14.35
N LEU A 119 -12.92 12.59 14.31
CA LEU A 119 -12.38 11.28 14.00
C LEU A 119 -11.33 10.91 15.06
N VAL A 120 -11.54 9.78 15.71
CA VAL A 120 -10.68 9.24 16.78
C VAL A 120 -10.20 7.85 16.38
N THR A 121 -8.94 7.54 16.67
CA THR A 121 -8.42 6.17 16.60
C THR A 121 -7.81 5.77 17.93
N GLU A 122 -8.17 4.57 18.40
CA GLU A 122 -7.60 3.99 19.63
C GLU A 122 -6.15 3.54 19.43
N LYS A 123 -5.73 3.21 18.19
CA LYS A 123 -4.38 2.70 17.95
C LYS A 123 -3.32 3.79 18.02
N ASN A 124 -3.64 4.99 17.51
CA ASN A 124 -2.67 6.09 17.41
C ASN A 124 -2.95 7.22 18.42
N ASN A 125 -3.93 7.05 19.31
CA ASN A 125 -4.28 7.99 20.39
C ASN A 125 -4.37 9.46 19.95
N PHE A 126 -4.96 9.71 18.79
CA PHE A 126 -5.21 11.08 18.33
C PHE A 126 -6.69 11.30 18.04
N THR A 127 -7.09 12.56 18.16
CA THR A 127 -8.43 13.05 17.87
C THR A 127 -8.30 14.22 16.90
N LEU A 128 -8.97 14.12 15.76
CA LEU A 128 -9.10 15.23 14.81
C LEU A 128 -10.53 15.77 14.92
N THR A 129 -10.67 17.08 15.10
CA THR A 129 -11.98 17.77 15.16
C THR A 129 -12.17 18.76 14.02
N ASN A 130 -11.10 19.13 13.32
CA ASN A 130 -11.16 20.03 12.18
C ASN A 130 -11.40 19.22 10.90
N THR A 131 -12.45 19.56 10.15
CA THR A 131 -12.80 18.88 8.88
C THR A 131 -11.67 18.89 7.86
N ASN A 132 -10.87 19.95 7.77
CA ASN A 132 -9.73 20.03 6.86
C ASN A 132 -8.59 19.11 7.28
N GLU A 133 -8.34 19.00 8.59
CA GLU A 133 -7.34 18.07 9.13
C GLU A 133 -7.78 16.62 8.94
N ILE A 134 -9.05 16.32 9.19
CA ILE A 134 -9.66 15.01 8.91
C ILE A 134 -9.47 14.66 7.44
N LEU A 135 -9.85 15.56 6.53
CA LEU A 135 -9.70 15.31 5.10
C LEU A 135 -8.23 15.15 4.67
N SER A 136 -7.33 15.97 5.22
CA SER A 136 -5.89 15.88 4.95
C SER A 136 -5.31 14.55 5.41
N TYR A 137 -5.69 14.12 6.62
CA TYR A 137 -5.34 12.81 7.15
C TYR A 137 -5.85 11.70 6.25
N LEU A 138 -7.14 11.70 5.90
CA LEU A 138 -7.73 10.66 5.07
C LEU A 138 -7.05 10.58 3.70
N LYS A 139 -6.81 11.70 3.02
CA LYS A 139 -6.11 11.74 1.72
C LYS A 139 -4.68 11.21 1.76
N LYS A 140 -4.00 11.33 2.90
CA LYS A 140 -2.64 10.84 3.07
C LYS A 140 -2.59 9.31 3.12
N TYR A 141 -3.69 8.69 3.52
CA TYR A 141 -3.74 7.34 4.04
C TYR A 141 -4.71 6.42 3.27
N PHE A 142 -5.62 6.98 2.47
CA PHE A 142 -6.65 6.30 1.68
C PHE A 142 -6.84 6.99 0.33
#